data_AF-A0A3C1V0Z7-F1
#
_entry.id   AF-A0A3C1V0Z7-F1
#
_cell.length_a   1.000
_cell.length_b   1.000
_cell.length_c   1.000
_cell.angle_alpha   90.00
_cell.angle_beta   90.00
_cell.angle_gamma   90.00
#
_symmetry.space_group_name_H-M   'P 1'
#
loop_
_entity.id
_entity.type
_entity.pdbx_description
1 polymer ?
#
loop_
_entity_poly.entity_id
_entity_poly.type
_entity_poly.pdbx_seq_one_letter_code
_entity_poly.pdbx_strand_id
1 'polypeptide(L)' 'MLANNIMIKKTLSHGIKVLKLSTWISVVAALLVVLVVAFFVTFPALIKAPIEQQLSEFSELDISLSKISFDFNQDGLA' A
#
# COMPACT_ATOMS: atom_id res chain seq x y z
N MET A 1 38.64 -32.85 -11.75
CA MET A 1 37.31 -32.94 -12.38
C MET A 1 36.14 -32.75 -11.38
N LEU A 2 36.20 -33.33 -10.18
CA LEU A 2 35.14 -33.23 -9.15
C LEU A 2 34.88 -31.80 -8.59
N ALA A 3 35.93 -31.00 -8.38
CA ALA A 3 35.81 -29.65 -7.82
C ALA A 3 34.98 -28.68 -8.68
N ASN A 4 35.03 -28.82 -10.02
CA ASN A 4 34.33 -27.92 -10.94
C ASN A 4 32.80 -28.11 -10.88
N ASN A 5 32.33 -29.36 -10.72
CA ASN A 5 30.91 -29.68 -10.62
C ASN A 5 30.29 -29.19 -9.30
N ILE A 6 31.06 -29.24 -8.21
CA ILE A 6 30.65 -28.70 -6.90
C ILE A 6 30.52 -27.17 -6.98
N MET A 7 31.46 -26.50 -7.64
CA MET A 7 31.46 -25.05 -7.79
C MET A 7 30.28 -24.55 -8.64
N ILE A 8 29.96 -25.24 -9.74
CA ILE A 8 28.82 -24.92 -10.63
C ILE A 8 27.47 -25.11 -9.91
N LYS A 9 27.30 -26.20 -9.15
CA LYS A 9 26.06 -26.41 -8.36
C LYS A 9 25.88 -25.34 -7.29
N LYS A 10 26.97 -24.84 -6.71
CA LYS A 10 26.93 -23.75 -5.73
C LYS A 10 26.52 -22.43 -6.38
N THR A 11 27.04 -22.05 -7.55
CA THR A 11 26.63 -20.79 -8.22
C THR A 11 25.19 -20.85 -8.74
N LEU A 12 24.78 -21.99 -9.31
CA LEU A 12 23.41 -22.19 -9.81
C LEU A 12 22.38 -22.10 -8.68
N SER A 13 22.65 -22.75 -7.54
CA SER A 13 21.73 -22.71 -6.39
C SER A 13 21.57 -21.31 -5.79
N HIS A 14 22.61 -20.47 -5.83
CA HIS A 14 22.49 -19.07 -5.42
C HIS A 14 21.68 -18.25 -6.44
N GLY A 15 21.90 -18.46 -7.75
CA GLY A 15 21.09 -17.83 -8.79
C GLY A 15 19.60 -18.14 -8.68
N ILE A 16 19.24 -19.41 -8.45
CA ILE A 16 17.84 -19.83 -8.26
C ILE A 16 17.24 -19.22 -6.99
N LYS A 17 18.01 -19.11 -5.89
CA LYS A 17 17.56 -18.46 -4.66
C LYS A 17 17.29 -16.96 -4.86
N VAL A 18 18.17 -16.26 -5.57
CA VAL A 18 18.00 -14.83 -5.89
C VAL A 18 16.80 -14.61 -6.80
N LEU A 19 16.63 -15.45 -7.83
CA LEU A 19 15.48 -15.37 -8.75
C LEU A 19 14.15 -15.66 -8.05
N LYS A 20 14.15 -16.61 -7.10
CA LYS A 20 12.97 -16.89 -6.29
C LYS A 20 12.65 -15.69 -5.40
N LEU A 21 13.65 -15.14 -4.69
CA LEU A 21 13.45 -13.96 -3.83
C LEU A 21 12.95 -12.74 -4.60
N SER A 22 13.48 -12.46 -5.79
CA SER A 22 13.01 -11.34 -6.62
C SER A 22 11.56 -11.51 -7.07
N THR A 23 11.15 -12.75 -7.38
CA THR A 23 9.75 -13.06 -7.70
C THR A 23 8.84 -12.79 -6.51
N TRP A 24 9.22 -13.21 -5.30
CA TRP A 24 8.45 -12.94 -4.09
C TRP A 24 8.35 -11.43 -3.79
N ILE A 25 9.43 -10.67 -3.99
CA ILE A 25 9.42 -9.21 -3.83
C ILE A 25 8.44 -8.56 -4.82
N SER A 26 8.41 -9.01 -6.06
CA SER A 26 7.46 -8.52 -7.06
C SER A 26 6.00 -8.79 -6.68
N VAL A 27 5.70 -10.00 -6.17
CA VAL A 27 4.36 -10.35 -5.67
C VAL A 27 3.96 -9.46 -4.50
N VAL A 28 4.86 -9.25 -3.53
CA VAL A 28 4.60 -8.37 -2.38
C VAL A 28 4.39 -6.93 -2.84
N ALA A 29 5.21 -6.41 -3.76
CA ALA A 29 5.06 -5.07 -4.29
C ALA A 29 3.71 -4.87 -4.99
N ALA A 30 3.30 -5.82 -5.83
CA ALA A 30 2.00 -5.78 -6.50
C ALA A 30 0.85 -5.79 -5.49
N LEU A 31 0.92 -6.63 -4.46
CA LEU A 31 -0.07 -6.67 -3.38
C LEU A 31 -0.11 -5.33 -2.62
N LEU A 32 1.04 -4.72 -2.36
CA LEU A 32 1.16 -3.44 -1.66
C LEU A 32 0.48 -2.32 -2.47
N VAL A 33 0.67 -2.29 -3.80
CA VAL A 33 -0.01 -1.34 -4.68
C VAL A 33 -1.53 -1.51 -4.61
N VAL A 34 -2.03 -2.75 -4.68
CA VAL A 34 -3.47 -3.03 -4.57
C VAL A 34 -4.00 -2.56 -3.21
N LEU A 35 -3.27 -2.83 -2.12
CA LEU A 35 -3.62 -2.38 -0.77
C LEU A 35 -3.69 -0.86 -0.66
N VAL A 36 -2.71 -0.15 -1.22
CA VAL A 36 -2.68 1.32 -1.21
C VAL A 36 -3.89 1.87 -1.96
N VAL A 37 -4.16 1.37 -3.18
CA VAL A 37 -5.30 1.84 -3.97
C VAL A 37 -6.62 1.54 -3.25
N ALA A 38 -6.80 0.33 -2.72
CA ALA A 38 -7.99 -0.04 -1.98
C ALA A 38 -8.18 0.81 -0.71
N PHE A 39 -7.08 1.13 -0.02
CA PHE A 39 -7.09 2.03 1.12
C PHE A 39 -7.61 3.41 0.70
N PHE A 40 -7.05 4.05 -0.32
CA PHE A 40 -7.50 5.38 -0.75
C PHE A 40 -8.96 5.43 -1.24
N VAL A 41 -9.48 4.34 -1.81
CA VAL A 41 -10.89 4.27 -2.24
C VAL A 41 -11.83 4.11 -1.04
N THR A 42 -11.47 3.27 -0.06
CA THR A 42 -12.34 2.93 1.08
C THR A 42 -12.20 3.89 2.25
N PHE A 43 -11.00 4.43 2.46
CA PHE A 43 -10.66 5.30 3.58
C PHE A 43 -11.60 6.52 3.74
N PRO A 44 -11.95 7.27 2.68
CA PRO A 44 -12.88 8.41 2.81
C PRO A 44 -14.25 8.00 3.38
N ALA A 45 -14.74 6.81 3.00
CA ALA A 45 -16.01 6.31 3.51
C ALA A 45 -15.90 5.87 4.98
N LEU A 46 -14.77 5.27 5.36
CA LEU A 46 -14.53 4.81 6.74
C LEU A 46 -14.40 5.95 7.74
N ILE A 47 -13.86 7.10 7.32
CA ILE A 47 -13.73 8.28 8.20
C ILE A 47 -14.98 9.18 8.21
N LYS A 48 -15.90 9.03 7.25
CA LYS A 48 -17.09 9.89 7.13
C LYS A 48 -17.98 9.84 8.36
N ALA A 49 -18.44 8.65 8.70
CA ALA A 49 -19.33 8.42 9.83
C ALA A 49 -18.73 8.90 11.18
N PRO A 50 -17.47 8.57 11.54
CA PRO A 50 -16.90 9.07 12.79
C PRO A 50 -16.66 10.58 12.81
N ILE A 51 -16.43 11.24 11.66
CA ILE A 51 -16.34 12.71 11.60
C ILE A 51 -17.72 13.34 11.78
N GLU A 52 -18.75 12.86 11.08
CA GLU A 52 -20.14 13.31 11.23
C GLU A 52 -20.61 13.20 12.67
N GLN A 53 -20.34 12.06 13.30
CA GLN A 53 -20.72 11.82 14.69
C GLN A 53 -20.04 12.81 15.65
N GLN A 54 -18.72 13.02 15.50
CA GLN A 54 -17.99 13.97 16.34
C GLN A 54 -18.48 15.41 16.14
N LEU A 55 -18.65 15.86 14.90
CA LEU A 55 -19.14 17.20 14.61
C LEU A 55 -20.55 17.42 15.17
N SER A 56 -21.42 16.42 15.03
CA SER A 56 -22.80 16.50 15.52
C SER A 56 -22.86 16.55 17.04
N GLU A 57 -22.00 15.79 17.72
CA GLU A 57 -21.87 15.80 19.18
C GLU A 57 -21.36 17.15 19.70
N PHE A 58 -20.35 17.75 19.06
CA PHE A 58 -19.82 19.06 19.47
C PHE A 58 -20.77 20.23 19.16
N SER A 59 -21.57 20.11 18.11
CA SER A 59 -22.42 21.20 17.64
C SER A 59 -23.87 21.10 18.13
N GLU A 60 -24.27 20.01 18.78
CA GLU A 60 -25.67 19.68 19.12
C GLU A 60 -26.63 19.74 17.89
N LEU A 61 -26.08 19.61 16.69
CA LEU A 61 -26.76 19.71 15.40
C LEU A 61 -26.50 18.44 14.59
N ASP A 62 -27.50 17.91 13.91
CA ASP A 62 -27.32 16.75 13.03
C ASP A 62 -26.54 17.15 11.78
N ILE A 63 -25.26 16.77 11.72
CA ILE A 63 -24.33 17.14 10.66
C ILE A 63 -24.06 15.93 9.78
N SER A 64 -24.53 16.01 8.52
CA SER A 64 -24.22 15.05 7.47
C SER A 64 -23.25 15.66 6.46
N LEU A 65 -22.09 15.02 6.27
CA LEU A 65 -21.13 15.36 5.24
C LEU A 65 -21.62 14.82 3.89
N SER A 66 -21.81 15.70 2.91
CA SER A 66 -22.24 15.30 1.56
C SER A 66 -21.09 14.70 0.73
N LYS A 67 -19.87 15.20 0.91
CA LYS A 67 -18.68 14.73 0.20
C LYS A 67 -17.42 15.03 1.01
N ILE A 68 -16.53 14.04 1.11
CA ILE A 68 -15.18 14.22 1.63
C ILE A 68 -14.26 14.32 0.42
N SER A 69 -13.66 15.49 0.24
CA SER A 69 -12.66 15.75 -0.80
C SER A 69 -11.38 16.24 -0.15
N PHE A 70 -10.25 15.70 -0.59
CA PHE A 70 -8.95 16.27 -0.30
C PHE A 70 -8.72 17.42 -1.27
N ASP A 71 -8.69 18.65 -0.76
CA ASP A 71 -8.25 19.82 -1.51
C ASP A 71 -6.75 19.98 -1.26
N PHE A 72 -5.95 19.86 -2.32
CA PHE A 72 -4.51 20.05 -2.26
C PHE A 72 -4.21 21.46 -2.75
N ASN A 73 -3.76 22.32 -1.84
CA ASN A 73 -3.37 23.67 -2.20
C ASN A 73 -2.20 23.63 -3.20
N GLN A 74 -2.41 24.15 -4.40
CA GLN A 74 -1.42 24.08 -5.49
C GLN A 74 -0.20 24.97 -5.24
N ASP A 75 -0.31 25.92 -4.30
CA ASP A 75 0.75 26.89 -3.99
C ASP A 75 2.01 26.26 -3.34
N GLY A 76 1.95 24.98 -2.95
CA GLY A 76 3.05 24.25 -2.31
C GLY A 76 3.84 23.32 -3.22
N LEU A 77 3.47 23.20 -4.51
CA LEU A 77 4.18 22.40 -5.50
C LEU A 77 4.79 23.32 -6.57
N ALA A 78 5.82 24.06 -6.18
CA ALA A 78 6.70 24.80 -7.06
C ALA A 78 8.04 24.08 -7.22
#